data_AF-A0A0F9NZR4-F1
#
_entry.id   AF-A0A0F9NZR4-F1
#
_cell.length_a   1.000
_cell.length_b   1.000
_cell.length_c   1.000
_cell.angle_alpha   90.00
_cell.angle_beta   90.00
_cell.angle_gamma   90.00
#
_symmetry.space_group_name_H-M   'P 1'
#
loop_
_entity.id
_entity.type
_entity.pdbx_description
1 polymer ?
#
loop_
_entity_poly.entity_id
_entity_poly.type
_entity_poly.pdbx_seq_one_letter_code
_entity_poly.pdbx_strand_id
1 'polypeptide(L)'
;MNNMKKRINKKKIVSICPSRVTRSQCPSIRRTRQIRRDLLRLQKDPGVPEKTLENLRLKLKQKKNQGIAVDCKECPYNVSKEVVPATA
;
A
#
# COMPACT_ATOMS: atom_id res chain seq x y z
N MET A 1 -9.59 -28.60 2.67
CA MET A 1 -9.40 -27.60 1.59
C MET A 1 -8.41 -26.55 2.04
N ASN A 2 -7.39 -26.32 1.22
CA ASN A 2 -6.07 -25.80 1.57
C ASN A 2 -6.06 -24.43 2.25
N ASN A 3 -5.73 -24.42 3.55
CA ASN A 3 -5.41 -23.23 4.32
C ASN A 3 -3.98 -22.77 3.99
N MET A 4 -3.70 -22.49 2.71
CA MET A 4 -2.51 -21.75 2.33
C MET A 4 -2.68 -20.33 2.87
N LYS A 5 -2.18 -20.09 4.09
CA LYS A 5 -1.82 -18.76 4.58
C LYS A 5 -0.82 -18.20 3.56
N LYS A 6 -1.33 -17.64 2.44
CA LYS A 6 -0.54 -16.95 1.44
C LYS A 6 0.16 -15.84 2.21
N ARG A 7 1.44 -16.07 2.57
CA ARG A 7 2.29 -15.12 3.28
C ARG A 7 2.19 -13.83 2.49
N ILE A 8 1.42 -12.86 2.99
CA ILE A 8 1.24 -11.57 2.33
C ILE A 8 2.64 -11.01 2.21
N ASN A 9 3.19 -11.00 1.00
CA ASN A 9 4.54 -10.52 0.78
C ASN A 9 4.52 -9.03 1.11
N LYS A 10 5.06 -8.67 2.29
CA LYS A 10 4.94 -7.32 2.84
C LYS A 10 5.45 -6.25 1.86
N LYS A 11 6.36 -6.63 0.97
CA LYS A 11 6.94 -5.77 -0.09
C LYS A 11 5.99 -5.51 -1.29
N LYS A 12 4.98 -6.35 -1.54
CA LYS A 12 3.95 -6.15 -2.59
C LYS A 12 2.72 -5.39 -2.07
N ILE A 13 2.71 -5.04 -0.79
CA ILE A 13 1.53 -4.51 -0.11
C ILE A 13 0.98 -3.26 -0.78
N VAL A 14 1.77 -2.38 -1.40
CA VAL A 14 1.29 -1.10 -2.00
C VAL A 14 0.39 -1.21 -3.25
N SER A 15 -0.07 -2.42 -3.60
CA SER A 15 -0.95 -2.67 -4.76
C SER A 15 -2.21 -3.47 -4.45
N ILE A 16 -2.29 -4.14 -3.30
CA ILE A 16 -3.37 -5.05 -2.94
C ILE A 16 -3.67 -4.87 -1.45
N CYS A 17 -4.94 -4.66 -1.11
CA CYS A 17 -5.38 -4.54 0.27
C CYS A 17 -5.28 -5.93 0.94
N PRO A 18 -4.68 -6.07 2.14
CA PRO A 18 -4.70 -7.31 2.90
C PRO A 18 -6.12 -7.86 3.12
N SER A 19 -7.06 -6.95 3.36
CA SER A 19 -8.49 -7.23 3.52
C SER A 19 -9.24 -7.42 2.19
N ARG A 20 -8.53 -7.46 1.06
CA ARG A 20 -9.07 -7.67 -0.30
C ARG A 20 -10.07 -6.62 -0.79
N VAL A 21 -10.12 -5.46 -0.14
CA VAL A 21 -10.91 -4.31 -0.60
C VAL A 21 -10.48 -3.89 -2.00
N THR A 22 -11.45 -3.48 -2.80
CA THR A 22 -11.21 -2.99 -4.16
C THR A 22 -10.30 -1.76 -4.16
N ARG A 23 -9.54 -1.59 -5.25
CA ARG A 23 -8.57 -0.50 -5.38
C ARG A 23 -9.22 0.90 -5.36
N SER A 24 -10.50 0.99 -5.74
CA SER A 24 -11.29 2.23 -5.74
C SER A 24 -11.72 2.63 -4.33
N GLN A 25 -11.98 1.66 -3.46
CA GLN A 25 -12.45 1.89 -2.09
C GLN A 25 -11.31 2.09 -1.08
N CYS A 26 -10.13 1.47 -1.29
CA CYS A 26 -9.02 1.62 -0.36
C CYS A 26 -8.27 2.96 -0.53
N PRO A 27 -8.32 3.89 0.45
CA PRO A 27 -7.69 5.20 0.33
C PRO A 27 -6.16 5.12 0.24
N SER A 28 -5.52 4.19 0.97
CA SER A 28 -4.05 4.03 0.92
C SER A 28 -3.56 3.54 -0.45
N ILE A 29 -4.26 2.57 -1.07
CA ILE A 29 -3.96 2.10 -2.43
C ILE A 29 -4.22 3.21 -3.44
N ARG A 30 -5.37 3.89 -3.35
CA ARG A 30 -5.72 4.99 -4.24
C ARG A 30 -4.63 6.06 -4.25
N ARG A 31 -4.16 6.49 -3.07
CA ARG A 31 -3.09 7.49 -2.93
C ARG A 31 -1.76 7.02 -3.52
N THR A 32 -1.39 5.76 -3.29
CA THR A 32 -0.19 5.17 -3.90
C THR A 32 -0.26 5.15 -5.43
N ARG A 33 -1.43 4.78 -5.99
CA ARG A 33 -1.64 4.80 -7.44
C ARG A 33 -1.61 6.22 -8.02
N GLN A 34 -2.07 7.21 -7.26
CA GLN A 34 -1.98 8.61 -7.67
C GLN A 34 -0.52 9.03 -7.79
N ILE A 35 0.29 8.79 -6.75
CA ILE A 35 1.72 9.10 -6.75
C ILE A 35 2.46 8.43 -7.93
N ARG A 36 2.13 7.16 -8.25
CA ARG A 36 2.71 6.48 -9.43
C ARG A 36 2.30 7.11 -10.75
N ARG A 37 1.05 7.54 -10.89
CA ARG A 37 0.57 8.24 -12.09
C ARG A 37 1.25 9.60 -12.24
N ASP A 38 1.36 10.35 -11.15
CA ASP A 38 2.02 11.65 -11.14
C ASP A 38 3.50 11.50 -11.49
N LEU A 39 4.19 10.52 -10.91
CA LEU A 39 5.59 10.22 -11.24
C LEU A 39 5.76 9.88 -12.73
N LEU A 40 4.92 8.99 -13.28
CA LEU A 40 4.97 8.64 -14.71
C LEU A 40 4.68 9.83 -15.62
N ARG A 41 3.76 10.73 -15.21
CA ARG A 41 3.45 11.94 -15.97
C ARG A 41 4.64 12.90 -15.95
N LEU A 42 5.19 13.17 -14.77
CA LEU A 42 6.30 14.11 -14.58
C LEU A 42 7.61 13.60 -15.19
N GLN A 43 7.84 12.28 -15.26
CA GLN A 43 9.00 11.71 -15.95
C GLN A 43 8.98 11.93 -17.47
N LYS A 44 7.82 12.20 -18.06
CA LYS A 44 7.67 12.51 -19.48
C LYS A 44 7.85 14.00 -19.79
N ASP A 45 7.88 14.84 -18.76
CA ASP A 45 7.98 16.29 -18.89
C ASP A 45 9.43 16.72 -18.67
N PRO A 46 10.12 17.26 -19.70
CA PRO A 46 11.53 17.64 -19.61
C PRO A 46 11.77 18.85 -18.71
N GLY A 47 10.73 19.62 -18.35
CA GLY A 47 10.86 20.82 -17.51
C GLY A 47 10.78 20.55 -16.00
N VAL A 48 10.56 19.30 -15.58
CA VAL A 48 10.34 18.98 -14.17
C VAL A 48 11.67 18.87 -13.41
N PRO A 49 11.82 19.57 -12.27
CA PRO A 49 13.00 19.44 -11.43
C PRO A 49 13.20 18.01 -10.93
N GLU A 50 14.42 17.49 -11.03
CA GLU A 50 14.76 16.13 -10.60
C GLU A 50 14.41 15.89 -9.12
N LYS A 51 14.61 16.89 -8.26
CA LYS A 51 14.22 16.85 -6.83
C LYS A 51 12.74 16.50 -6.63
N THR A 52 11.86 16.93 -7.53
CA THR A 52 10.43 16.60 -7.48
C THR A 52 10.19 15.12 -7.76
N LEU A 53 10.90 14.55 -8.73
CA LEU A 53 10.85 13.12 -9.05
C LEU A 53 11.43 12.28 -7.90
N GLU A 54 12.54 12.70 -7.32
CA GLU A 54 13.17 12.03 -6.17
C GLU A 54 12.24 12.00 -4.95
N ASN A 55 11.59 13.12 -4.64
CA ASN A 55 10.62 13.20 -3.54
C ASN A 55 9.46 12.21 -3.73
N LEU A 56 8.94 12.07 -4.95
CA LEU A 56 7.88 11.11 -5.27
C LEU A 56 8.38 9.66 -5.16
N ARG A 57 9.60 9.37 -5.61
CA ARG A 57 10.25 8.05 -5.46
C ARG A 57 10.45 7.71 -3.98
N LEU A 58 10.91 8.65 -3.16
CA LEU A 58 11.12 8.46 -1.73
C LEU A 58 9.80 8.15 -1.02
N LYS A 59 8.73 8.92 -1.32
CA LYS A 59 7.38 8.66 -0.78
C LYS A 59 6.87 7.25 -1.13
N LEU A 60 7.11 6.78 -2.36
CA LEU A 60 6.75 5.41 -2.76
C LEU A 60 7.57 4.36 -2.02
N LYS A 61 8.88 4.59 -1.82
CA LYS A 61 9.77 3.69 -1.08
C LYS A 61 9.34 3.58 0.39
N GLN A 62 9.06 4.72 1.04
CA GLN A 62 8.55 4.76 2.41
C GLN A 62 7.23 4.00 2.55
N LYS A 63 6.25 4.27 1.67
CA LYS A 63 4.97 3.53 1.67
C LYS A 63 5.14 2.03 1.43
N LYS A 64 6.10 1.62 0.60
CA LYS A 64 6.41 0.20 0.38
C LYS A 64 6.98 -0.46 1.62
N ASN A 65 7.82 0.26 2.36
CA ASN A 65 8.45 -0.25 3.58
C ASN A 65 7.46 -0.31 4.74
N GLN A 66 6.61 0.70 4.91
CA GLN A 66 5.57 0.76 5.94
C GLN A 66 4.44 -0.25 5.67
N GLY A 67 4.03 -0.39 4.41
CA GLY A 67 2.89 -1.21 4.04
C GLY A 67 1.53 -0.58 4.37
N ILE A 68 0.50 -0.98 3.62
CA ILE A 68 -0.90 -0.56 3.76
C ILE A 68 -1.46 -0.82 5.15
N ALA A 69 -1.10 -1.94 5.79
CA ALA A 69 -1.66 -2.27 7.10
C ALA A 69 -1.30 -1.21 8.16
N VAL A 70 -0.10 -0.61 8.05
CA VAL A 70 0.33 0.48 8.95
C VAL A 70 -0.41 1.78 8.64
N ASP A 71 -0.73 2.04 7.36
CA ASP A 71 -1.57 3.16 6.91
C ASP A 71 -3.08 2.96 7.22
N CYS A 72 -3.49 1.79 7.71
CA CYS A 72 -4.90 1.36 7.82
C CYS A 72 -5.26 0.89 9.23
N LYS A 73 -4.65 1.48 10.28
CA LYS A 73 -4.91 1.10 11.68
C LYS A 73 -6.41 1.13 12.03
N GLU A 74 -7.13 2.14 11.57
CA GLU A 74 -8.57 2.33 11.81
C GLU A 74 -9.44 1.94 10.59
N CYS A 75 -8.88 1.22 9.62
CA CYS A 75 -9.64 0.86 8.43
C CYS A 75 -10.78 -0.11 8.82
N PRO A 76 -12.05 0.17 8.47
CA PRO A 76 -13.19 -0.65 8.86
C PRO A 76 -13.16 -2.04 8.20
N TYR A 77 -12.38 -2.18 7.13
CA TYR A 77 -12.15 -3.46 6.47
C TYR A 77 -10.93 -4.20 7.03
N ASN A 78 -10.12 -3.55 7.86
CA ASN A 78 -9.01 -4.21 8.55
C ASN A 78 -9.64 -5.14 9.59
N VAL A 79 -9.99 -6.35 9.15
CA VAL A 79 -10.35 -7.42 10.06
C VAL A 79 -9.07 -7.75 10.79
N SER A 80 -8.85 -7.08 11.93
CA SER A 80 -8.04 -7.61 13.01
C SER A 80 -8.68 -8.95 13.30
N LYS A 81 -8.18 -10.03 12.68
CA LYS A 81 -8.50 -11.36 13.18
C LYS A 81 -8.14 -11.28 14.64
N GLU A 82 -9.16 -11.35 15.50
CA GLU A 82 -8.98 -11.63 16.91
C GLU A 82 -7.92 -12.72 16.96
N VAL A 83 -6.77 -12.35 17.55
CA VAL A 83 -5.84 -13.34 18.02
C VAL A 83 -6.66 -14.05 19.08
N VAL A 84 -7.28 -15.17 18.69
CA VAL A 84 -7.91 -16.08 19.64
C VAL A 84 -6.84 -16.28 20.71
N PRO A 85 -7.05 -15.83 21.96
CA PRO A 85 -6.12 -16.14 23.01
C PRO A 85 -6.05 -17.66 23.03
N ALA A 86 -4.85 -18.23 22.94
CA ALA A 86 -4.67 -19.63 23.26
C ALA A 86 -5.10 -19.79 24.72
N THR A 87 -6.35 -20.19 24.93
CA THR A 87 -6.90 -20.49 26.25
C THR A 87 -6.44 -21.87 26.65
N ALA A 88 -5.80 -21.88 27.83
CA ALA A 88 -5.49 -22.97 28.75
C ALA A 88 -4.45 -24.00 28.28
#